data_AF-A0A644ZD32-F1
#
_entry.id   AF-A0A644ZD32-F1
#
_cell.length_a   1.000
_cell.length_b   1.000
_cell.length_c   1.000
_cell.angle_alpha   90.00
_cell.angle_beta   90.00
_cell.angle_gamma   90.00
#
_symmetry.space_group_name_H-M   'P 1'
#
loop_
_entity.id
_entity.type
_entity.pdbx_description
1 polymer ?
#
loop_
_entity_poly.entity_id
_entity_poly.type
_entity_poly.pdbx_seq_one_letter_code
_entity_poly.pdbx_strand_id
1 'polypeptide(L)'
;MFSVLRQKPGFYGRLWKLSLPMILQNLITTSLGFVDTFMVGLLGNDQLSAVTAANTPIFLVQVVIFGVMSGLTVLVCQYWGKGDTVSINRVMGVAAYAGLAVSGLAALVLFLFPEWVMGLVTNNAGLIVLGAPYVRIVGVSYVFNAVSSVYVGMQRSTENPRFGMVVFAISMLLNTFLNYCLIFGKFGAPRLEIAGAALATLTARVVEFSIVFVYAATNRRIPLAPRALLCPGKAMAKSAVVYAGPVIVNETLWGLGTAVMTAIMGHMVISADMLAAYAIMGNIDKFATVACFGLAGSTAVIVGKRIGERASEEEVYNLSCCLLLVSFLLGAAVAVVLAVLLPTVFIPLLYPLFSLTETAVEVAATMCVVYIIMMPMKSFDVSNITGVLRAGGDARAAAILDLIPLWLVAVPLTALTGLVLHAPIWLVCLSIYSENICKMPAGFFRFKSRKWINDVTIREGEA
;
A
#
# COMPACT_ATOMS: atom_id res chain seq x y z
N MET A 1 -12.59 24.69 -14.57
CA MET A 1 -12.06 23.66 -13.65
C MET A 1 -12.73 23.72 -12.27
N PHE A 2 -12.77 24.87 -11.59
CA PHE A 2 -13.38 25.00 -10.26
C PHE A 2 -14.92 24.89 -10.20
N SER A 3 -15.64 24.98 -11.33
CA SER A 3 -17.09 24.73 -11.37
C SER A 3 -17.46 23.30 -10.97
N VAL A 4 -16.56 22.33 -11.20
CA VAL A 4 -16.74 20.91 -10.84
C VAL A 4 -16.71 20.68 -9.32
N LEU A 5 -16.13 21.62 -8.56
CA LEU A 5 -16.12 21.60 -7.10
C LEU A 5 -17.47 21.98 -6.48
N ARG A 6 -18.42 22.51 -7.25
CA ARG A 6 -19.78 22.82 -6.77
C ARG A 6 -20.60 21.53 -6.68
N GLN A 7 -20.39 20.79 -5.61
CA GLN A 7 -21.12 19.57 -5.28
C GLN A 7 -22.25 19.83 -4.29
N LYS A 8 -23.19 18.89 -4.19
CA LYS A 8 -24.31 18.96 -3.25
C LYS A 8 -23.80 19.21 -1.81
N PRO A 9 -24.54 19.97 -0.99
CA PRO A 9 -24.16 20.22 0.40
C PRO A 9 -23.95 18.90 1.16
N GLY A 10 -22.87 18.81 1.92
CA GLY A 10 -22.48 17.60 2.65
C GLY A 10 -21.59 16.61 1.89
N PHE A 11 -21.32 16.82 0.59
CA PHE A 11 -20.42 15.96 -0.19
C PHE A 11 -19.01 15.89 0.42
N TYR A 12 -18.38 17.05 0.64
CA TYR A 12 -17.04 17.12 1.24
C TYR A 12 -17.00 16.55 2.67
N GLY A 13 -18.06 16.75 3.46
CA GLY A 13 -18.18 16.14 4.77
C GLY A 13 -18.22 14.61 4.71
N ARG A 14 -18.89 14.04 3.69
CA ARG A 14 -18.90 12.60 3.45
C ARG A 14 -17.55 12.09 2.95
N LEU A 15 -16.91 12.82 2.04
CA LEU A 15 -15.57 12.51 1.54
C LEU A 15 -14.59 12.40 2.71
N TRP A 16 -14.45 13.45 3.53
CA TRP A 16 -13.54 13.43 4.67
C TRP A 16 -13.90 12.40 5.75
N LYS A 17 -15.20 12.09 5.95
CA LYS A 17 -15.62 11.00 6.85
C LYS A 17 -15.15 9.62 6.37
N LEU A 18 -14.90 9.45 5.06
CA LEU A 18 -14.33 8.23 4.47
C LEU A 18 -12.81 8.30 4.39
N SER A 19 -12.25 9.41 3.89
CA SER A 19 -10.81 9.57 3.68
C SER A 19 -10.03 9.63 4.99
N LEU A 20 -10.48 10.38 6.00
CA LEU A 20 -9.70 10.58 7.23
C LEU A 20 -9.41 9.27 7.98
N PRO A 21 -10.38 8.35 8.19
CA PRO A 21 -10.06 7.05 8.78
C PRO A 21 -9.10 6.21 7.93
N MET A 22 -9.16 6.32 6.60
CA MET A 22 -8.24 5.61 5.70
C MET A 22 -6.83 6.18 5.73
N ILE A 23 -6.70 7.52 5.82
CA ILE A 23 -5.42 8.21 6.02
C ILE A 23 -4.81 7.77 7.36
N LEU A 24 -5.59 7.81 8.44
CA LEU A 24 -5.13 7.39 9.77
C LEU A 24 -4.74 5.91 9.80
N GLN A 25 -5.52 5.04 9.13
CA GLN A 25 -5.20 3.62 8.98
C GLN A 25 -3.85 3.39 8.29
N ASN A 26 -3.58 4.10 7.19
CA ASN A 26 -2.29 4.03 6.51
C ASN A 26 -1.17 4.59 7.39
N LEU A 27 -1.42 5.70 8.09
CA LEU A 27 -0.44 6.30 9.02
C LEU A 27 -0.07 5.33 10.15
N ILE A 28 -1.05 4.67 10.76
CA ILE A 28 -0.87 3.64 11.79
C ILE A 28 0.01 2.51 11.24
N THR A 29 -0.29 2.03 10.03
CA THR A 29 0.46 0.92 9.42
C THR A 29 1.92 1.30 9.13
N THR A 30 2.15 2.48 8.56
CA THR A 30 3.50 3.00 8.32
C THR A 30 4.26 3.24 9.64
N SER A 31 3.59 3.79 10.65
CA SER A 31 4.18 4.07 11.96
C SER A 31 4.52 2.80 12.72
N LEU A 32 3.71 1.75 12.61
CA LEU A 32 3.98 0.44 13.22
C LEU A 32 5.31 -0.14 12.70
N GLY A 33 5.51 -0.15 11.39
CA GLY A 33 6.77 -0.64 10.80
C GLY A 33 7.98 0.17 11.23
N PHE A 34 7.81 1.49 11.38
CA PHE A 34 8.86 2.37 11.90
C PHE A 34 9.20 2.09 13.37
N VAL A 35 8.19 1.97 14.23
CA VAL A 35 8.37 1.68 15.66
C VAL A 35 9.04 0.32 15.86
N ASP A 36 8.62 -0.71 15.12
CA ASP A 36 9.20 -2.06 15.20
C ASP A 36 10.69 -2.04 14.84
N THR A 37 11.03 -1.42 13.70
CA THR A 37 12.42 -1.25 13.25
C THR A 37 13.25 -0.47 14.26
N PHE A 38 12.70 0.61 14.82
CA PHE A 38 13.37 1.43 15.84
C PHE A 38 13.64 0.64 17.12
N MET A 39 12.66 -0.10 17.64
CA MET A 39 12.80 -0.88 18.88
C MET A 39 13.80 -2.01 18.73
N VAL A 40 13.84 -2.68 17.57
CA VAL A 40 14.87 -3.68 17.26
C VAL A 40 16.24 -3.03 17.10
N GLY A 41 16.31 -1.84 16.50
CA GLY A 41 17.54 -1.06 16.37
C GLY A 41 18.22 -0.73 17.71
N LEU A 42 17.44 -0.61 18.80
CA LEU A 42 17.97 -0.39 20.15
C LEU A 42 18.68 -1.63 20.75
N LEU A 43 18.48 -2.83 20.17
CA LEU A 43 19.17 -4.04 20.63
C LEU A 43 20.62 -4.12 20.12
N GLY A 44 20.87 -3.61 18.91
CA GLY A 44 22.16 -3.65 18.25
C GLY A 44 22.05 -3.74 16.72
N ASN A 45 23.18 -3.46 16.05
CA ASN A 45 23.24 -3.41 14.58
C ASN A 45 22.98 -4.78 13.94
N ASP A 46 23.51 -5.86 14.52
CA ASP A 46 23.34 -7.22 13.99
C ASP A 46 21.87 -7.66 14.04
N GLN A 47 21.17 -7.34 15.13
CA GLN A 47 19.75 -7.63 15.30
C GLN A 47 18.90 -6.85 14.29
N LEU A 48 19.21 -5.56 14.10
CA LEU A 48 18.54 -4.71 13.13
C LEU A 48 18.73 -5.22 11.69
N SER A 49 19.96 -5.57 11.32
CA SER A 49 20.28 -6.13 10.00
C SER A 49 19.57 -7.47 9.77
N ALA A 50 19.51 -8.33 10.78
CA ALA A 50 18.82 -9.62 10.68
C ALA A 50 17.31 -9.45 10.46
N VAL A 51 16.65 -8.57 11.23
CA VAL A 51 15.21 -8.29 11.08
C VAL A 51 14.90 -7.58 9.75
N THR A 52 15.76 -6.67 9.32
CA THR A 52 15.60 -5.99 8.02
C THR A 52 15.67 -7.00 6.87
N ALA A 53 16.67 -7.89 6.89
CA ALA A 53 16.78 -8.96 5.89
C ALA A 53 15.56 -9.91 5.93
N ALA A 54 15.07 -10.24 7.13
CA ALA A 54 13.89 -11.06 7.32
C ALA A 54 12.59 -10.42 6.80
N ASN A 55 12.47 -9.10 6.88
CA ASN A 55 11.29 -8.35 6.42
C ASN A 55 11.21 -8.21 4.89
N THR A 56 12.30 -8.37 4.14
CA THR A 56 12.31 -8.31 2.67
C THR A 56 11.39 -9.35 2.00
N PRO A 57 11.49 -10.67 2.27
CA PRO A 57 10.57 -11.65 1.68
C PRO A 57 9.13 -11.45 2.15
N ILE A 58 8.96 -10.98 3.39
CA ILE A 58 7.66 -10.66 3.98
C ILE A 58 6.97 -9.52 3.20
N PHE A 59 7.71 -8.48 2.84
CA PHE A 59 7.20 -7.37 2.04
C PHE A 59 6.65 -7.83 0.68
N LEU A 60 7.32 -8.78 0.01
CA LEU A 60 6.83 -9.34 -1.25
C LEU A 60 5.47 -10.03 -1.08
N VAL A 61 5.28 -10.79 0.01
CA VAL A 61 3.99 -11.41 0.33
C VAL A 61 2.91 -10.34 0.55
N GLN A 62 3.24 -9.26 1.26
CA GLN A 62 2.31 -8.14 1.48
C GLN A 62 1.87 -7.47 0.17
N VAL A 63 2.79 -7.27 -0.78
CA VAL A 63 2.47 -6.67 -2.09
C VAL A 63 1.45 -7.52 -2.85
N VAL A 64 1.61 -8.85 -2.83
CA VAL A 64 0.64 -9.75 -3.49
C VAL A 64 -0.72 -9.71 -2.79
N ILE A 65 -0.76 -9.73 -1.46
CA ILE A 65 -2.01 -9.61 -0.68
C ILE A 65 -2.69 -8.26 -0.97
N PHE A 66 -1.93 -7.18 -1.03
CA PHE A 66 -2.43 -5.85 -1.37
C PHE A 66 -3.05 -5.82 -2.78
N GLY A 67 -2.40 -6.45 -3.76
CA GLY A 67 -2.92 -6.56 -5.13
C GLY A 67 -4.26 -7.30 -5.19
N VAL A 68 -4.39 -8.42 -4.47
CA VAL A 68 -5.66 -9.15 -4.32
C VAL A 68 -6.73 -8.23 -3.73
N MET A 69 -6.44 -7.58 -2.60
CA MET A 69 -7.38 -6.68 -1.92
C MET A 69 -7.80 -5.47 -2.75
N SER A 70 -6.87 -4.86 -3.49
CA SER A 70 -7.16 -3.72 -4.35
C SER A 70 -8.10 -4.13 -5.49
N GLY A 71 -7.92 -5.31 -6.09
CA GLY A 71 -8.82 -5.81 -7.14
C GLY A 71 -10.22 -6.10 -6.62
N LEU A 72 -10.34 -6.66 -5.42
CA LEU A 72 -11.62 -6.98 -4.79
C LEU A 72 -12.42 -5.76 -4.37
N THR A 73 -11.72 -4.69 -3.96
CA THR A 73 -12.33 -3.41 -3.59
C THR A 73 -13.26 -2.92 -4.70
N VAL A 74 -12.87 -3.10 -5.97
CA VAL A 74 -13.67 -2.73 -7.15
C VAL A 74 -15.02 -3.43 -7.17
N LEU A 75 -15.02 -4.76 -7.07
CA LEU A 75 -16.22 -5.58 -7.11
C LEU A 75 -17.14 -5.26 -5.92
N VAL A 76 -16.59 -5.20 -4.71
CA VAL A 76 -17.38 -4.97 -3.49
C VAL A 76 -18.06 -3.59 -3.52
N CYS A 77 -17.37 -2.54 -3.96
CA CYS A 77 -17.96 -1.20 -4.04
C CYS A 77 -19.15 -1.15 -5.02
N GLN A 78 -19.05 -1.81 -6.18
CA GLN A 78 -20.16 -1.83 -7.14
C GLN A 78 -21.34 -2.70 -6.67
N TYR A 79 -21.08 -3.89 -6.09
CA TYR A 79 -22.16 -4.69 -5.49
C TYR A 79 -22.82 -3.99 -4.31
N TRP A 80 -22.07 -3.20 -3.54
CA TRP A 80 -22.63 -2.35 -2.47
C TRP A 80 -23.55 -1.28 -3.04
N GLY A 81 -23.21 -0.67 -4.18
CA GLY A 81 -24.10 0.24 -4.91
C GLY A 81 -25.40 -0.42 -5.39
N LYS A 82 -25.37 -1.71 -5.73
CA LYS A 82 -26.56 -2.51 -6.08
C LYS A 82 -27.37 -2.99 -4.87
N GLY A 83 -26.82 -2.91 -3.66
CA GLY A 83 -27.43 -3.50 -2.47
C GLY A 83 -27.32 -5.04 -2.39
N ASP A 84 -26.52 -5.68 -3.26
CA ASP A 84 -26.38 -7.13 -3.29
C ASP A 84 -25.32 -7.61 -2.28
N THR A 85 -25.76 -7.80 -1.04
CA THR A 85 -24.91 -8.29 0.06
C THR A 85 -24.49 -9.75 -0.10
N VAL A 86 -25.21 -10.55 -0.89
CA VAL A 86 -24.87 -11.96 -1.14
C VAL A 86 -23.67 -12.05 -2.05
N SER A 87 -23.66 -11.28 -3.14
CA SER A 87 -22.49 -11.20 -4.03
C SER A 87 -21.27 -10.62 -3.33
N ILE A 88 -21.43 -9.66 -2.41
CA ILE A 88 -20.33 -9.18 -1.55
C ILE A 88 -19.72 -10.33 -0.74
N ASN A 89 -20.55 -11.19 -0.15
CA ASN A 89 -20.07 -12.37 0.58
C ASN A 89 -19.33 -13.36 -0.34
N ARG A 90 -19.79 -13.55 -1.58
CA ARG A 90 -19.10 -14.41 -2.57
C ARG A 90 -17.74 -13.83 -2.97
N VAL A 91 -17.67 -12.52 -3.25
CA VAL A 91 -16.40 -11.83 -3.54
C VAL A 91 -15.43 -11.96 -2.36
N MET A 92 -15.92 -11.78 -1.14
CA MET A 92 -15.16 -11.99 0.09
C MET A 92 -14.69 -13.45 0.25
N GLY A 93 -15.49 -14.43 -0.18
CA GLY A 93 -15.09 -15.83 -0.25
C GLY A 93 -13.88 -16.04 -1.16
N VAL A 94 -13.96 -15.59 -2.42
CA VAL A 94 -12.84 -15.68 -3.37
C VAL A 94 -11.60 -14.98 -2.83
N ALA A 95 -11.78 -13.80 -2.23
CA ALA A 95 -10.72 -13.04 -1.59
C ALA A 95 -10.01 -13.80 -0.47
N ALA A 96 -10.80 -14.39 0.43
CA ALA A 96 -10.29 -15.15 1.55
C ALA A 96 -9.55 -16.40 1.06
N TYR A 97 -10.08 -17.13 0.08
CA TYR A 97 -9.39 -18.29 -0.50
C TYR A 97 -8.09 -17.89 -1.20
N ALA A 98 -8.08 -16.83 -2.01
CA ALA A 98 -6.87 -16.35 -2.68
C ALA A 98 -5.83 -15.85 -1.64
N GLY A 99 -6.26 -15.07 -0.66
CA GLY A 99 -5.41 -14.57 0.42
C GLY A 99 -4.84 -15.70 1.27
N LEU A 100 -5.65 -16.69 1.65
CA LEU A 100 -5.21 -17.88 2.39
C LEU A 100 -4.30 -18.77 1.57
N ALA A 101 -4.53 -18.93 0.27
CA ALA A 101 -3.65 -19.70 -0.59
C ALA A 101 -2.25 -19.05 -0.68
N VAL A 102 -2.20 -17.74 -0.93
CA VAL A 102 -0.93 -16.99 -1.02
C VAL A 102 -0.22 -16.94 0.34
N SER A 103 -0.92 -16.49 1.39
CA SER A 103 -0.33 -16.36 2.73
C SER A 103 -0.03 -17.72 3.37
N GLY A 104 -0.85 -18.74 3.13
CA GLY A 104 -0.64 -20.09 3.63
C GLY A 104 0.55 -20.77 2.95
N LEU A 105 0.69 -20.64 1.63
CA LEU A 105 1.88 -21.13 0.92
C LEU A 105 3.14 -20.40 1.38
N ALA A 106 3.09 -19.07 1.50
CA ALA A 106 4.20 -18.29 2.02
C ALA A 106 4.55 -18.70 3.45
N ALA A 107 3.56 -18.82 4.33
CA ALA A 107 3.78 -19.27 5.71
C ALA A 107 4.38 -20.67 5.77
N LEU A 108 3.95 -21.60 4.91
CA LEU A 108 4.50 -22.95 4.83
C LEU A 108 5.99 -22.92 4.44
N VAL A 109 6.34 -22.15 3.42
CA VAL A 109 7.74 -22.00 2.96
C VAL A 109 8.59 -21.34 4.05
N LEU A 110 8.11 -20.24 4.65
CA LEU A 110 8.81 -19.52 5.71
C LEU A 110 8.94 -20.35 7.00
N PHE A 111 8.00 -21.28 7.25
CA PHE A 111 8.03 -22.12 8.44
C PHE A 111 8.93 -23.35 8.29
N LEU A 112 8.92 -23.99 7.12
CA LEU A 112 9.70 -25.20 6.85
C LEU A 112 11.14 -24.89 6.43
N PHE A 113 11.37 -23.78 5.72
CA PHE A 113 12.67 -23.44 5.13
C PHE A 113 13.13 -22.01 5.49
N PRO A 114 13.11 -21.59 6.77
CA PRO A 114 13.45 -20.21 7.15
C PRO A 114 14.90 -19.83 6.82
N GLU A 115 15.86 -20.74 7.02
CA GLU A 115 17.29 -20.50 6.74
C GLU A 115 17.56 -20.36 5.25
N TRP A 116 16.89 -21.15 4.41
CA TRP A 116 17.00 -21.04 2.95
C TRP A 116 16.46 -19.70 2.45
N VAL A 117 15.29 -19.28 2.95
CA VAL A 117 14.72 -17.98 2.58
C VAL A 117 15.64 -16.84 3.02
N MET A 118 16.20 -16.91 4.22
CA MET A 118 17.19 -15.93 4.68
C MET A 118 18.47 -15.97 3.82
N GLY A 119 18.92 -17.16 3.42
CA GLY A 119 20.06 -17.37 2.53
C GLY A 119 19.89 -16.79 1.12
N LEU A 120 18.64 -16.62 0.65
CA LEU A 120 18.35 -15.90 -0.59
C LEU A 120 18.59 -14.39 -0.48
N VAL A 121 18.54 -13.85 0.74
CA VAL A 121 18.68 -12.41 1.01
C VAL A 121 20.10 -12.06 1.46
N THR A 122 20.75 -12.92 2.25
CA THR A 122 22.09 -12.67 2.79
C THR A 122 22.94 -13.93 2.88
N ASN A 123 24.24 -13.81 2.63
CA ASN A 123 25.22 -14.89 2.79
C ASN A 123 25.84 -14.92 4.21
N ASN A 124 25.46 -13.99 5.10
CA ASN A 124 26.02 -13.93 6.44
C ASN A 124 25.32 -14.94 7.37
N ALA A 125 26.06 -15.99 7.76
CA ALA A 125 25.56 -17.05 8.64
C ALA A 125 25.02 -16.54 9.99
N GLY A 126 25.63 -15.49 10.56
CA GLY A 126 25.16 -14.90 11.81
C GLY A 126 23.79 -14.26 11.69
N LEU A 127 23.55 -13.53 10.59
CA LEU A 127 22.24 -12.92 10.31
C LEU A 127 21.17 -13.97 9.98
N ILE A 128 21.54 -15.06 9.30
CA ILE A 128 20.62 -16.17 9.01
C ILE A 128 20.15 -16.82 10.32
N VAL A 129 21.08 -17.14 11.23
CA VAL A 129 20.75 -17.76 12.52
C VAL A 129 19.87 -16.84 13.39
N LEU A 130 20.12 -15.53 13.37
CA LEU A 130 19.31 -14.55 14.11
C LEU A 130 17.93 -14.31 13.48
N GLY A 131 17.84 -14.27 12.15
CA GLY A 131 16.60 -13.95 11.42
C GLY A 131 15.68 -15.15 11.17
N ALA A 132 16.20 -16.37 11.10
CA ALA A 132 15.39 -17.57 10.80
C ALA A 132 14.24 -17.81 11.80
N PRO A 133 14.43 -17.70 13.14
CA PRO A 133 13.33 -17.80 14.10
C PRO A 133 12.27 -16.71 13.92
N TYR A 134 12.70 -15.48 13.58
CA TYR A 134 11.80 -14.35 13.33
C TYR A 134 10.91 -14.63 12.12
N VAL A 135 11.51 -15.01 10.99
CA VAL A 135 10.78 -15.32 9.74
C VAL A 135 9.76 -16.44 9.96
N ARG A 136 10.15 -17.47 10.71
CA ARG A 136 9.29 -18.63 11.01
C ARG A 136 8.03 -18.23 11.78
N ILE A 137 8.16 -17.38 12.80
CA ILE A 137 7.03 -16.95 13.64
C ILE A 137 6.18 -15.92 12.88
N VAL A 138 6.82 -14.94 12.25
CA VAL A 138 6.12 -13.86 11.55
C VAL A 138 5.38 -14.40 10.32
N GLY A 139 5.92 -15.38 9.61
CA GLY A 139 5.26 -16.02 8.47
C GLY A 139 3.86 -16.54 8.80
N VAL A 140 3.67 -17.16 9.97
CA VAL A 140 2.35 -17.64 10.43
C VAL A 140 1.39 -16.47 10.70
N SER A 141 1.91 -15.35 11.18
CA SER A 141 1.12 -14.14 11.48
C SER A 141 0.41 -13.58 10.24
N TYR A 142 1.01 -13.77 9.05
CA TYR A 142 0.46 -13.29 7.79
C TYR A 142 -0.79 -14.03 7.35
N VAL A 143 -1.00 -15.27 7.78
CA VAL A 143 -2.24 -16.01 7.52
C VAL A 143 -3.42 -15.31 8.22
N PHE A 144 -3.24 -14.95 9.49
CA PHE A 144 -4.24 -14.18 10.25
C PHE A 144 -4.45 -12.78 9.68
N ASN A 145 -3.37 -12.12 9.26
CA ASN A 145 -3.45 -10.79 8.66
C ASN A 145 -4.18 -10.82 7.31
N ALA A 146 -3.99 -11.84 6.47
CA ALA A 146 -4.66 -11.94 5.18
C ALA A 146 -6.19 -11.97 5.34
N VAL A 147 -6.70 -12.82 6.25
CA VAL A 147 -8.15 -12.91 6.51
C VAL A 147 -8.69 -11.63 7.11
N SER A 148 -7.97 -11.06 8.09
CA SER A 148 -8.36 -9.79 8.73
C SER A 148 -8.43 -8.65 7.74
N SER A 149 -7.44 -8.56 6.85
CA SER A 149 -7.33 -7.52 5.85
C SER A 149 -8.44 -7.63 4.80
N VAL A 150 -8.81 -8.85 4.36
CA VAL A 150 -9.95 -9.06 3.46
C VAL A 150 -11.24 -8.49 4.04
N TYR A 151 -11.54 -8.78 5.30
CA TYR A 151 -12.77 -8.29 5.94
C TYR A 151 -12.73 -6.77 6.19
N VAL A 152 -11.59 -6.23 6.64
CA VAL A 152 -11.40 -4.78 6.80
C VAL A 152 -11.53 -4.06 5.46
N GLY A 153 -10.98 -4.64 4.38
CA GLY A 153 -11.14 -4.15 3.02
C GLY A 153 -12.60 -4.10 2.58
N MET A 154 -13.37 -5.15 2.88
CA MET A 154 -14.81 -5.18 2.62
C MET A 154 -15.58 -4.11 3.41
N GLN A 155 -15.28 -3.91 4.70
CA GLN A 155 -15.90 -2.85 5.51
C GLN A 155 -15.58 -1.46 4.95
N ARG A 156 -14.35 -1.24 4.50
CA ARG A 156 -13.95 -0.01 3.83
C ARG A 156 -14.72 0.21 2.53
N SER A 157 -14.82 -0.83 1.69
CA SER A 157 -15.59 -0.82 0.43
C SER A 157 -17.08 -0.56 0.61
N THR A 158 -17.61 -0.83 1.79
CA THR A 158 -19.03 -0.63 2.14
C THR A 158 -19.26 0.63 2.99
N GLU A 159 -18.39 1.63 2.84
CA GLU A 159 -18.46 2.94 3.52
C GLU A 159 -18.32 2.85 5.06
N ASN A 160 -17.55 1.87 5.57
CA ASN A 160 -17.20 1.75 6.99
C ASN A 160 -15.66 1.70 7.24
N PRO A 161 -14.87 2.67 6.76
CA PRO A 161 -13.42 2.67 6.96
C PRO A 161 -13.00 2.86 8.43
N ARG A 162 -13.88 3.40 9.28
CA ARG A 162 -13.62 3.60 10.72
C ARG A 162 -13.34 2.28 11.44
N PHE A 163 -14.01 1.21 11.06
CA PHE A 163 -13.78 -0.11 11.65
C PHE A 163 -12.32 -0.56 11.46
N GLY A 164 -11.81 -0.47 10.23
CA GLY A 164 -10.42 -0.81 9.92
C GLY A 164 -9.42 0.04 10.70
N MET A 165 -9.66 1.35 10.78
CA MET A 165 -8.81 2.26 11.56
C MET A 165 -8.73 1.86 13.04
N VAL A 166 -9.86 1.56 13.69
CA VAL A 166 -9.89 1.16 15.11
C VAL A 166 -9.18 -0.18 15.33
N VAL A 167 -9.45 -1.16 14.46
CA VAL A 167 -8.81 -2.49 14.53
C VAL A 167 -7.29 -2.36 14.39
N PHE A 168 -6.80 -1.62 13.40
CA PHE A 168 -5.36 -1.42 13.21
C PHE A 168 -4.74 -0.56 14.32
N ALA A 169 -5.46 0.41 14.88
CA ALA A 169 -4.98 1.18 16.04
C ALA A 169 -4.78 0.28 17.28
N ILE A 170 -5.75 -0.58 17.59
CA ILE A 170 -5.65 -1.53 18.71
C ILE A 170 -4.49 -2.50 18.47
N SER A 171 -4.40 -3.05 17.25
CA SER A 171 -3.32 -3.95 16.84
C SER A 171 -1.94 -3.30 17.01
N MET A 172 -1.79 -2.03 16.58
CA MET A 172 -0.55 -1.27 16.76
C MET A 172 -0.22 -1.00 18.23
N LEU A 173 -1.17 -0.51 19.02
CA LEU A 173 -0.92 -0.20 20.44
C LEU A 173 -0.51 -1.46 21.21
N LEU A 174 -1.20 -2.57 20.94
CA LEU A 174 -0.86 -3.86 21.53
C LEU A 174 0.51 -4.34 21.06
N ASN A 175 0.81 -4.25 19.76
CA ASN A 175 2.10 -4.64 19.21
C ASN A 175 3.25 -3.85 19.84
N THR A 176 3.15 -2.52 19.91
CA THR A 176 4.16 -1.65 20.53
C THR A 176 4.35 -1.97 22.02
N PHE A 177 3.25 -2.20 22.74
CA PHE A 177 3.30 -2.56 24.15
C PHE A 177 3.98 -3.93 24.37
N LEU A 178 3.62 -4.94 23.57
CA LEU A 178 4.21 -6.28 23.64
C LEU A 178 5.68 -6.26 23.18
N ASN A 179 6.03 -5.48 22.17
CA ASN A 179 7.40 -5.24 21.77
C ASN A 179 8.21 -4.70 22.95
N TYR A 180 7.72 -3.66 23.64
CA TYR A 180 8.42 -3.11 24.79
C TYR A 180 8.63 -4.14 25.91
N CYS A 181 7.63 -4.99 26.17
CA CYS A 181 7.72 -6.00 27.22
C CYS A 181 8.65 -7.17 26.85
N LEU A 182 8.48 -7.75 25.67
CA LEU A 182 9.15 -8.98 25.24
C LEU A 182 10.56 -8.75 24.68
N ILE A 183 10.81 -7.60 24.04
CA ILE A 183 12.13 -7.25 23.52
C ILE A 183 13.09 -6.95 24.69
N PHE A 184 12.66 -6.11 25.64
CA PHE A 184 13.51 -5.62 26.72
C PHE A 184 13.39 -6.42 28.04
N GLY A 185 12.48 -7.40 28.12
CA GLY A 185 12.25 -8.19 29.34
C GLY A 185 11.71 -7.35 30.50
N LYS A 186 10.76 -6.46 30.22
CA LYS A 186 10.13 -5.59 31.23
C LYS A 186 8.87 -6.24 31.81
N PHE A 187 8.41 -5.78 32.97
CA PHE A 187 7.21 -6.29 33.67
C PHE A 187 7.25 -7.79 34.04
N GLY A 188 8.44 -8.33 34.30
CA GLY A 188 8.62 -9.75 34.67
C GLY A 188 8.58 -10.73 33.49
N ALA A 189 8.50 -10.22 32.25
CA ALA A 189 8.61 -11.04 31.05
C ALA A 189 10.08 -11.42 30.75
N PRO A 190 10.33 -12.59 30.14
CA PRO A 190 11.67 -12.96 29.67
C PRO A 190 12.12 -12.03 28.54
N ARG A 191 13.42 -11.69 28.51
CA ARG A 191 14.04 -10.92 27.43
C ARG A 191 14.26 -11.84 26.22
N LEU A 192 13.35 -11.75 25.24
CA LEU A 192 13.34 -12.60 24.03
C LEU A 192 13.93 -11.91 22.80
N GLU A 193 14.33 -10.64 22.91
CA GLU A 193 14.97 -9.87 21.85
C GLU A 193 14.21 -9.96 20.50
N ILE A 194 14.86 -10.43 19.44
CA ILE A 194 14.27 -10.58 18.10
C ILE A 194 13.05 -11.51 18.11
N ALA A 195 13.11 -12.63 18.86
CA ALA A 195 11.98 -13.55 18.98
C ALA A 195 10.79 -12.90 19.72
N GLY A 196 11.08 -11.98 20.64
CA GLY A 196 10.08 -11.16 21.30
C GLY A 196 9.31 -10.26 20.33
N ALA A 197 10.01 -9.62 19.39
CA ALA A 197 9.39 -8.79 18.34
C ALA A 197 8.49 -9.62 17.42
N ALA A 198 8.95 -10.82 17.03
CA ALA A 198 8.16 -11.75 16.23
C ALA A 198 6.87 -12.20 16.94
N LEU A 199 6.97 -12.54 18.24
CA LEU A 199 5.83 -13.00 19.04
C LEU A 199 4.83 -11.87 19.32
N ALA A 200 5.31 -10.65 19.56
CA ALA A 200 4.47 -9.46 19.67
C ALA A 200 3.67 -9.21 18.39
N THR A 201 4.31 -9.38 17.23
CA THR A 201 3.65 -9.26 15.92
C THR A 201 2.59 -10.34 15.73
N LEU A 202 2.90 -11.60 16.01
CA LEU A 202 1.93 -12.69 15.94
C LEU A 202 0.73 -12.45 16.84
N THR A 203 0.97 -12.08 18.10
CA THR A 203 -0.09 -11.84 19.08
C THR A 203 -1.00 -10.69 18.65
N ALA A 204 -0.42 -9.59 18.14
CA ALA A 204 -1.19 -8.48 17.61
C ALA A 204 -2.09 -8.90 16.43
N ARG A 205 -1.59 -9.73 15.50
CA ARG A 205 -2.39 -10.25 14.38
C ARG A 205 -3.47 -11.23 14.80
N VAL A 206 -3.23 -12.04 15.83
CA VAL A 206 -4.27 -12.91 16.40
C VAL A 206 -5.38 -12.10 17.07
N VAL A 207 -5.04 -11.03 17.79
CA VAL A 207 -6.04 -10.13 18.39
C VAL A 207 -6.82 -9.37 17.31
N GLU A 208 -6.13 -8.86 16.29
CA GLU A 208 -6.76 -8.25 15.11
C GLU A 208 -7.77 -9.20 14.46
N PHE A 209 -7.37 -10.44 14.20
CA PHE A 209 -8.23 -11.48 13.65
C PHE A 209 -9.43 -11.77 14.56
N SER A 210 -9.21 -11.84 15.87
CA SER A 210 -10.28 -12.11 16.85
C SER A 210 -11.32 -11.00 16.87
N ILE A 211 -10.89 -9.72 16.88
CA ILE A 211 -11.78 -8.56 16.81
C ILE A 211 -12.58 -8.58 15.51
N VAL A 212 -11.91 -8.83 14.39
CA VAL A 212 -12.55 -8.95 13.07
C VAL A 212 -13.58 -10.07 13.05
N PHE A 213 -13.25 -11.24 13.57
CA PHE A 213 -14.13 -12.41 13.61
C PHE A 213 -15.38 -12.17 14.46
N VAL A 214 -15.22 -11.61 15.67
CA VAL A 214 -16.35 -11.27 16.55
C VAL A 214 -17.24 -10.21 15.91
N TYR A 215 -16.65 -9.18 15.32
CA TYR A 215 -17.42 -8.15 14.62
C TYR A 215 -18.15 -8.71 13.40
N ALA A 216 -17.50 -9.59 12.63
CA ALA A 216 -18.13 -10.25 11.49
C ALA A 216 -19.33 -11.11 11.88
N ALA A 217 -19.27 -11.79 13.03
CA ALA A 217 -20.38 -12.59 13.55
C ALA A 217 -21.56 -11.75 14.09
N THR A 218 -21.29 -10.53 14.58
CA THR A 218 -22.28 -9.68 15.26
C THR A 218 -22.85 -8.56 14.40
N ASN A 219 -22.17 -8.19 13.31
CA ASN A 219 -22.54 -7.05 12.49
C ASN A 219 -23.78 -7.35 11.62
N ARG A 220 -24.83 -6.55 11.78
CA ARG A 220 -26.07 -6.64 11.00
C ARG A 220 -26.03 -5.85 9.68
N ARG A 221 -25.04 -4.99 9.45
CA ARG A 221 -24.95 -4.16 8.24
C ARG A 221 -24.71 -5.00 6.97
N ILE A 222 -23.88 -6.03 7.09
CA ILE A 222 -23.60 -7.02 6.04
C ILE A 222 -23.62 -8.38 6.74
N PRO A 223 -24.80 -9.03 6.81
CA PRO A 223 -24.88 -10.33 7.46
C PRO A 223 -23.99 -11.31 6.69
N LEU A 224 -23.16 -12.04 7.43
CA LEU A 224 -22.38 -13.12 6.86
C LEU A 224 -23.33 -14.17 6.29
N ALA A 225 -23.10 -14.54 5.04
CA ALA A 225 -23.79 -15.65 4.39
C ALA A 225 -22.79 -16.81 4.22
N PRO A 226 -22.72 -17.76 5.17
CA PRO A 226 -21.67 -18.79 5.20
C PRO A 226 -21.62 -19.62 3.92
N ARG A 227 -22.79 -19.92 3.33
CA ARG A 227 -22.87 -20.64 2.04
C ARG A 227 -22.26 -19.85 0.89
N ALA A 228 -22.49 -18.53 0.84
CA ALA A 228 -21.94 -17.66 -0.20
C ALA A 228 -20.43 -17.43 -0.01
N LEU A 229 -19.96 -17.38 1.24
CA LEU A 229 -18.55 -17.25 1.58
C LEU A 229 -17.74 -18.52 1.24
N LEU A 230 -18.25 -19.70 1.61
CA LEU A 230 -17.58 -20.99 1.40
C LEU A 230 -17.70 -21.49 -0.04
N CYS A 231 -18.81 -21.19 -0.71
CA CYS A 231 -19.07 -21.60 -2.09
C CYS A 231 -19.33 -20.36 -2.96
N PRO A 232 -18.30 -19.56 -3.31
CA PRO A 232 -18.47 -18.32 -4.06
C PRO A 232 -18.94 -18.52 -5.52
N GLY A 233 -18.85 -19.75 -6.04
CA GLY A 233 -19.26 -20.09 -7.40
C GLY A 233 -18.18 -19.78 -8.45
N LYS A 234 -18.17 -20.57 -9.53
CA LYS A 234 -17.17 -20.44 -10.62
C LYS A 234 -17.27 -19.09 -11.34
N ALA A 235 -18.49 -18.56 -11.51
CA ALA A 235 -18.72 -17.27 -12.16
C ALA A 235 -18.07 -16.11 -11.38
N MET A 236 -18.25 -16.07 -10.05
CA MET A 236 -17.64 -15.04 -9.21
C MET A 236 -16.12 -15.17 -9.18
N ALA A 237 -15.59 -16.39 -9.10
CA ALA A 237 -14.15 -16.64 -9.17
C ALA A 237 -13.54 -16.16 -10.49
N LYS A 238 -14.21 -16.45 -11.63
CA LYS A 238 -13.78 -15.97 -12.95
C LYS A 238 -13.80 -14.45 -13.03
N SER A 239 -14.85 -13.79 -12.53
CA SER A 239 -14.94 -12.34 -12.48
C SER A 239 -13.80 -11.74 -11.63
N ALA A 240 -13.59 -12.27 -10.43
CA ALA A 240 -12.49 -11.86 -9.56
C ALA A 240 -11.12 -11.98 -10.24
N VAL A 241 -10.83 -13.06 -10.96
CA VAL A 241 -9.57 -13.21 -11.69
C VAL A 241 -9.44 -12.18 -12.82
N VAL A 242 -10.52 -11.89 -13.55
CA VAL A 242 -10.50 -10.91 -14.65
C VAL A 242 -10.19 -9.49 -14.16
N TYR A 243 -10.72 -9.09 -13.00
CA TYR A 243 -10.56 -7.73 -12.46
C TYR A 243 -9.38 -7.59 -11.49
N ALA A 244 -9.10 -8.60 -10.66
CA ALA A 244 -7.98 -8.58 -9.71
C ALA A 244 -6.66 -9.05 -10.34
N GLY A 245 -6.69 -9.94 -11.34
CA GLY A 245 -5.49 -10.44 -12.00
C GLY A 245 -4.58 -9.33 -12.54
N PRO A 246 -5.10 -8.37 -13.35
CA PRO A 246 -4.32 -7.23 -13.82
C PRO A 246 -3.76 -6.36 -12.69
N VAL A 247 -4.46 -6.25 -11.56
CA VAL A 247 -4.00 -5.49 -10.39
C VAL A 247 -2.84 -6.21 -9.71
N ILE A 248 -2.93 -7.51 -9.49
CA ILE A 248 -1.83 -8.30 -8.92
C ILE A 248 -0.57 -8.21 -9.81
N VAL A 249 -0.74 -8.32 -11.12
CA VAL A 249 0.35 -8.17 -12.09
C VAL A 249 0.95 -6.77 -12.04
N ASN A 250 0.12 -5.73 -11.97
CA ASN A 250 0.56 -4.35 -11.78
C ASN A 250 1.43 -4.24 -10.50
N GLU A 251 0.89 -4.61 -9.33
CA GLU A 251 1.60 -4.41 -8.06
C GLU A 251 2.91 -5.21 -8.01
N THR A 252 2.92 -6.42 -8.58
CA THR A 252 4.12 -7.26 -8.66
C THR A 252 5.20 -6.64 -9.56
N LEU A 253 4.83 -6.21 -10.78
CA LEU A 253 5.76 -5.59 -11.71
C LEU A 253 6.20 -4.19 -11.27
N TRP A 254 5.35 -3.48 -10.52
CA TRP A 254 5.70 -2.22 -9.88
C TRP A 254 6.77 -2.44 -8.80
N GLY A 255 6.55 -3.41 -7.90
CA GLY A 255 7.53 -3.77 -6.86
C GLY A 255 8.86 -4.24 -7.45
N LEU A 256 8.83 -5.03 -8.53
CA LEU A 256 10.03 -5.40 -9.28
C LEU A 256 10.73 -4.18 -9.89
N GLY A 257 9.97 -3.23 -10.46
CA GLY A 257 10.54 -1.99 -11.00
C GLY A 257 11.24 -1.14 -9.94
N THR A 258 10.67 -1.04 -8.73
CA THR A 258 11.33 -0.37 -7.59
C THR A 258 12.63 -1.08 -7.21
N ALA A 259 12.64 -2.42 -7.15
CA ALA A 259 13.84 -3.18 -6.86
C ALA A 259 14.94 -2.98 -7.91
N VAL A 260 14.58 -2.96 -9.20
CA VAL A 260 15.50 -2.67 -10.31
C VAL A 260 16.05 -1.25 -10.21
N MET A 261 15.22 -0.25 -9.87
CA MET A 261 15.71 1.11 -9.61
C MET A 261 16.76 1.14 -8.50
N THR A 262 16.51 0.48 -7.37
CA THR A 262 17.48 0.37 -6.28
C THR A 262 18.77 -0.31 -6.73
N ALA A 263 18.68 -1.38 -7.52
CA ALA A 263 19.85 -2.05 -8.08
C ALA A 263 20.68 -1.14 -9.00
N ILE A 264 20.03 -0.35 -9.87
CA ILE A 264 20.70 0.63 -10.73
C ILE A 264 21.47 1.64 -9.87
N MET A 265 20.85 2.21 -8.84
CA MET A 265 21.52 3.15 -7.94
C MET A 265 22.70 2.53 -7.20
N GLY A 266 22.63 1.24 -6.86
CA GLY A 266 23.73 0.50 -6.23
C GLY A 266 24.95 0.29 -7.14
N HIS A 267 24.79 0.37 -8.45
CA HIS A 267 25.88 0.24 -9.43
C HIS A 267 26.46 1.59 -9.90
N MET A 268 25.95 2.72 -9.40
CA MET A 268 26.49 4.04 -9.73
C MET A 268 27.83 4.31 -9.03
N VAL A 269 28.61 5.24 -9.57
CA VAL A 269 29.92 5.65 -8.99
C VAL A 269 29.76 6.17 -7.56
N ILE A 270 28.65 6.85 -7.26
CA ILE A 270 28.31 7.38 -5.93
C ILE A 270 27.23 6.53 -5.26
N SER A 271 27.37 5.20 -5.35
CA SER A 271 26.33 4.25 -4.90
C SER A 271 25.99 4.38 -3.41
N ALA A 272 27.00 4.56 -2.54
CA ALA A 272 26.79 4.66 -1.11
C ALA A 272 25.92 5.88 -0.73
N ASP A 273 26.26 7.06 -1.25
CA ASP A 273 25.53 8.29 -0.95
C ASP A 273 24.13 8.29 -1.59
N MET A 274 24.00 7.79 -2.83
CA MET A 274 22.71 7.67 -3.52
C MET A 274 21.74 6.73 -2.79
N LEU A 275 22.21 5.55 -2.35
CA LEU A 275 21.38 4.59 -1.63
C LEU A 275 20.97 5.14 -0.26
N ALA A 276 21.88 5.81 0.46
CA ALA A 276 21.58 6.45 1.74
C ALA A 276 20.51 7.54 1.58
N ALA A 277 20.66 8.42 0.58
CA ALA A 277 19.69 9.45 0.25
C ALA A 277 18.33 8.85 -0.17
N TYR A 278 18.34 7.81 -1.00
CA TYR A 278 17.13 7.12 -1.46
C TYR A 278 16.36 6.46 -0.31
N ALA A 279 17.05 5.88 0.68
CA ALA A 279 16.41 5.28 1.84
C ALA A 279 15.65 6.32 2.70
N ILE A 280 16.28 7.48 2.95
CA ILE A 280 15.66 8.57 3.70
C ILE A 280 14.48 9.14 2.92
N MET A 281 14.67 9.40 1.63
CA MET A 281 13.62 9.90 0.76
C MET A 281 12.46 8.89 0.65
N GLY A 282 12.74 7.59 0.61
CA GLY A 282 11.71 6.54 0.61
C GLY A 282 10.85 6.53 1.89
N ASN A 283 11.42 6.88 3.04
CA ASN A 283 10.65 7.05 4.27
C ASN A 283 9.78 8.32 4.23
N ILE A 284 10.34 9.44 3.75
CA ILE A 284 9.58 10.68 3.54
C ILE A 284 8.43 10.45 2.55
N ASP A 285 8.68 9.70 1.47
CA ASP A 285 7.68 9.30 0.48
C ASP A 285 6.51 8.52 1.10
N LYS A 286 6.82 7.51 1.94
CA LYS A 286 5.80 6.73 2.66
C LYS A 286 4.90 7.62 3.52
N PHE A 287 5.45 8.58 4.26
CA PHE A 287 4.64 9.49 5.07
C PHE A 287 3.84 10.50 4.22
N ALA A 288 4.45 11.04 3.17
CA ALA A 288 3.78 12.00 2.28
C ALA A 288 2.61 11.38 1.51
N THR A 289 2.74 10.14 1.08
CA THR A 289 1.74 9.44 0.25
C THR A 289 0.56 8.86 1.04
N VAL A 290 0.66 8.75 2.37
CA VAL A 290 -0.43 8.27 3.24
C VAL A 290 -1.74 9.04 3.00
N ALA A 291 -1.65 10.37 2.84
CA ALA A 291 -2.80 11.22 2.53
C ALA A 291 -3.39 10.92 1.14
N CYS A 292 -2.52 10.75 0.13
CA CYS A 292 -2.89 10.44 -1.24
C CYS A 292 -3.60 9.09 -1.35
N PHE A 293 -3.04 8.03 -0.75
CA PHE A 293 -3.65 6.70 -0.76
C PHE A 293 -4.97 6.65 0.02
N GLY A 294 -5.08 7.40 1.13
CA GLY A 294 -6.32 7.49 1.89
C GLY A 294 -7.44 8.15 1.09
N LEU A 295 -7.14 9.24 0.38
CA LEU A 295 -8.09 9.90 -0.52
C LEU A 295 -8.42 9.02 -1.73
N ALA A 296 -7.42 8.44 -2.40
CA ALA A 296 -7.61 7.56 -3.55
C ALA A 296 -8.51 6.36 -3.24
N GLY A 297 -8.33 5.72 -2.08
CA GLY A 297 -9.20 4.63 -1.69
C GLY A 297 -10.63 5.09 -1.37
N SER A 298 -10.83 6.29 -0.80
CA SER A 298 -12.18 6.85 -0.64
C SER A 298 -12.84 7.21 -1.98
N THR A 299 -12.05 7.68 -2.94
CA THR A 299 -12.47 7.89 -4.35
C THR A 299 -12.94 6.57 -4.95
N ALA A 300 -12.21 5.47 -4.74
CA ALA A 300 -12.61 4.15 -5.23
C ALA A 300 -13.96 3.69 -4.68
N VAL A 301 -14.22 3.95 -3.39
CA VAL A 301 -15.51 3.61 -2.77
C VAL A 301 -16.65 4.44 -3.35
N ILE A 302 -16.46 5.76 -3.45
CA ILE A 302 -17.48 6.69 -3.93
C ILE A 302 -17.80 6.43 -5.40
N VAL A 303 -16.79 6.32 -6.26
CA VAL A 303 -16.96 6.09 -7.70
C VAL A 303 -17.54 4.70 -7.96
N GLY A 304 -16.98 3.66 -7.33
CA GLY A 304 -17.47 2.29 -7.49
C GLY A 304 -18.93 2.15 -7.05
N LYS A 305 -19.31 2.74 -5.90
CA LYS A 305 -20.70 2.71 -5.43
C LYS A 305 -21.66 3.38 -6.42
N ARG A 306 -21.32 4.56 -6.95
CA ARG A 306 -22.18 5.28 -7.90
C ARG A 306 -22.35 4.52 -9.22
N ILE A 307 -21.32 3.84 -9.69
CA ILE A 307 -21.42 2.95 -10.86
C ILE A 307 -22.36 1.78 -10.54
N GLY A 308 -22.23 1.18 -9.36
CA GLY A 308 -23.12 0.12 -8.88
C GLY A 308 -24.59 0.55 -8.78
N GLU A 309 -24.85 1.79 -8.35
CA GLU A 309 -26.20 2.41 -8.29
C GLU A 309 -26.80 2.68 -9.68
N ARG A 310 -26.09 2.36 -10.77
CA ARG A 310 -26.47 2.66 -12.16
C ARG A 310 -26.69 4.16 -12.40
N ALA A 311 -25.92 5.02 -11.73
CA ALA A 311 -25.92 6.46 -11.99
C ALA A 311 -25.51 6.75 -13.44
N SER A 312 -25.92 7.91 -13.97
CA SER A 312 -25.58 8.28 -15.35
C SER A 312 -24.07 8.42 -15.52
N GLU A 313 -23.57 8.08 -16.72
CA GLU A 313 -22.16 8.19 -17.06
C GLU A 313 -21.62 9.62 -16.80
N GLU A 314 -22.45 10.63 -17.06
CA GLU A 314 -22.11 12.04 -16.81
C GLU A 314 -22.01 12.38 -15.32
N GLU A 315 -22.90 11.85 -14.47
CA GLU A 315 -22.80 12.03 -13.02
C GLU A 315 -21.51 11.41 -12.48
N VAL A 316 -21.20 10.18 -12.89
CA VAL A 316 -19.98 9.45 -12.49
C VAL A 316 -18.72 10.19 -12.97
N TYR A 317 -18.73 10.70 -14.20
CA TYR A 317 -17.62 11.45 -14.78
C TYR A 317 -17.37 12.78 -14.04
N ASN A 318 -18.43 13.56 -13.78
CA ASN A 318 -18.32 14.84 -13.08
C ASN A 318 -17.87 14.66 -11.62
N LEU A 319 -18.38 13.62 -10.95
CA LEU A 319 -17.95 13.23 -9.62
C LEU A 319 -16.47 12.86 -9.58
N SER A 320 -16.01 12.07 -10.55
CA SER A 320 -14.62 11.64 -10.64
C SER A 320 -13.68 12.80 -10.97
N CYS A 321 -14.09 13.73 -11.85
CA CYS A 321 -13.36 14.98 -12.07
C CYS A 321 -13.17 15.77 -10.76
N CYS A 322 -14.23 15.87 -9.94
CA CYS A 322 -14.16 16.54 -8.65
C CYS A 322 -13.16 15.88 -7.71
N LEU A 323 -13.22 14.54 -7.59
CA LEU A 323 -12.34 13.77 -6.71
C LEU A 323 -10.86 13.83 -7.15
N LEU A 324 -10.60 13.81 -8.46
CA LEU A 324 -9.26 13.99 -9.02
C LEU A 324 -8.70 15.39 -8.75
N LEU A 325 -9.54 16.43 -8.89
CA LEU A 325 -9.15 17.80 -8.58
C LEU A 325 -8.85 17.98 -7.09
N VAL A 326 -9.68 17.41 -6.21
CA VAL A 326 -9.41 17.42 -4.75
C VAL A 326 -8.10 16.68 -4.44
N SER A 327 -7.81 15.57 -5.14
CA SER A 327 -6.56 14.83 -4.97
C SER A 327 -5.34 15.62 -5.42
N PHE A 328 -5.45 16.33 -6.54
CA PHE A 328 -4.39 17.23 -7.02
C PHE A 328 -4.13 18.36 -6.02
N LEU A 329 -5.19 19.00 -5.51
CA LEU A 329 -5.08 20.07 -4.50
C LEU A 329 -4.50 19.56 -3.18
N LEU A 330 -4.87 18.36 -2.74
CA LEU A 330 -4.27 17.72 -1.56
C LEU A 330 -2.78 17.46 -1.79
N GLY A 331 -2.39 16.98 -2.97
CA GLY A 331 -0.98 16.78 -3.35
C GLY A 331 -0.19 18.09 -3.32
N ALA A 332 -0.79 19.19 -3.82
CA ALA A 332 -0.20 20.53 -3.72
C ALA A 332 -0.07 21.02 -2.27
N ALA A 333 -1.05 20.75 -1.41
CA ALA A 333 -0.95 21.08 0.02
C ALA A 333 0.19 20.30 0.69
N VAL A 334 0.34 19.00 0.41
CA VAL A 334 1.45 18.20 0.92
C VAL A 334 2.79 18.68 0.37
N ALA A 335 2.86 19.08 -0.91
CA ALA A 335 4.05 19.68 -1.51
C ALA A 335 4.50 20.93 -0.74
N VAL A 336 3.57 21.83 -0.42
CA VAL A 336 3.86 23.04 0.37
C VAL A 336 4.37 22.69 1.77
N VAL A 337 3.75 21.72 2.45
CA VAL A 337 4.23 21.25 3.76
C VAL A 337 5.65 20.71 3.66
N LEU A 338 5.95 19.88 2.67
CA LEU A 338 7.29 19.33 2.44
C LEU A 338 8.31 20.43 2.08
N ALA A 339 7.91 21.43 1.30
CA ALA A 339 8.75 22.58 0.96
C ALA A 339 9.13 23.42 2.18
N VAL A 340 8.26 23.50 3.19
CA VAL A 340 8.56 24.15 4.48
C VAL A 340 9.42 23.25 5.36
N LEU A 341 9.12 21.95 5.43
CA LEU A 341 9.85 21.00 6.28
C LEU A 341 11.28 20.74 5.80
N LEU A 342 11.55 20.80 4.50
CA LEU A 342 12.88 20.56 3.94
C LEU A 342 13.97 21.48 4.55
N PRO A 343 13.85 22.82 4.50
CA PRO A 343 14.84 23.72 5.10
C PRO A 343 14.74 23.82 6.62
N THR A 344 13.56 23.57 7.23
CA THR A 344 13.34 23.80 8.67
C THR A 344 13.62 22.58 9.55
N VAL A 345 13.44 21.37 9.02
CA VAL A 345 13.55 20.12 9.78
C VAL A 345 14.48 19.13 9.08
N PHE A 346 14.36 18.92 7.77
CA PHE A 346 15.12 17.83 7.13
C PHE A 346 16.60 18.14 7.06
N ILE A 347 16.98 19.30 6.52
CA ILE A 347 18.39 19.71 6.43
C ILE A 347 19.03 19.92 7.82
N PRO A 348 18.43 20.66 8.77
CA PRO A 348 19.10 20.99 10.03
C PRO A 348 19.01 19.90 11.10
N LEU A 349 17.97 19.06 11.08
CA LEU A 349 17.72 18.08 12.16
C LEU A 349 17.77 16.64 11.63
N LEU A 350 17.03 16.32 10.58
CA LEU A 350 16.90 14.93 10.13
C LEU A 350 18.20 14.39 9.52
N TYR A 351 18.81 15.11 8.59
CA TYR A 351 20.00 14.63 7.86
C TYR A 351 21.25 14.47 8.74
N PRO A 352 21.54 15.38 9.69
CA PRO A 352 22.63 15.18 10.65
C PRO A 352 22.41 14.00 11.59
N LEU A 353 21.16 13.67 11.95
CA LEU A 353 20.85 12.50 12.78
C LEU A 353 21.22 11.18 12.11
N PHE A 354 21.18 11.12 10.77
CA PHE A 354 21.61 9.94 10.00
C PHE A 354 23.11 9.90 9.68
N SER A 355 23.89 10.87 10.18
CA SER A 355 25.34 10.97 9.93
C SER A 355 25.70 10.89 8.43
N LEU A 356 24.89 11.54 7.60
CA LEU A 356 25.11 11.57 6.14
C LEU A 356 26.38 12.36 5.79
N THR A 357 27.08 11.91 4.76
CA THR A 357 28.12 12.68 4.08
C THR A 357 27.53 13.94 3.45
N GLU A 358 28.34 14.97 3.23
CA GLU A 358 27.89 16.22 2.59
C GLU A 358 27.27 15.96 1.20
N THR A 359 27.85 15.01 0.46
CA THR A 359 27.34 14.54 -0.84
C THR A 359 25.98 13.87 -0.71
N ALA A 360 25.76 12.98 0.27
CA ALA A 360 24.47 12.34 0.48
C ALA A 360 23.37 13.34 0.90
N VAL A 361 23.74 14.38 1.65
CA VAL A 361 22.83 15.49 1.98
C VAL A 361 22.39 16.25 0.73
N GLU A 362 23.32 16.57 -0.17
CA GLU A 362 23.02 17.26 -1.43
C GLU A 362 22.09 16.41 -2.31
N VAL A 363 22.37 15.12 -2.43
CA VAL A 363 21.53 14.17 -3.18
C VAL A 363 20.12 14.10 -2.57
N ALA A 364 20.01 13.91 -1.25
CA ALA A 364 18.73 13.81 -0.57
C ALA A 364 17.91 15.10 -0.69
N ALA A 365 18.53 16.26 -0.56
CA ALA A 365 17.88 17.55 -0.76
C ALA A 365 17.37 17.72 -2.20
N THR A 366 18.20 17.37 -3.19
CA THR A 366 17.84 17.42 -4.61
C THR A 366 16.67 16.49 -4.94
N MET A 367 16.71 15.25 -4.44
CA MET A 367 15.60 14.30 -4.57
C MET A 367 14.32 14.85 -3.95
N CYS A 368 14.41 15.46 -2.77
CA CYS A 368 13.26 16.03 -2.08
C CYS A 368 12.65 17.21 -2.86
N VAL A 369 13.47 18.10 -3.42
CA VAL A 369 12.99 19.21 -4.27
C VAL A 369 12.26 18.70 -5.50
N VAL A 370 12.82 17.73 -6.21
CA VAL A 370 12.15 17.09 -7.36
C VAL A 370 10.84 16.44 -6.91
N TYR A 371 10.85 15.75 -5.77
CA TYR A 371 9.66 15.11 -5.21
C TYR A 371 8.55 16.11 -4.87
N ILE A 372 8.89 17.25 -4.25
CA ILE A 372 7.94 18.34 -3.93
C ILE A 372 7.24 18.84 -5.20
N ILE A 373 8.00 19.08 -6.26
CA ILE A 373 7.44 19.56 -7.54
C ILE A 373 6.51 18.52 -8.16
N MET A 374 6.86 17.23 -8.06
CA MET A 374 6.10 16.12 -8.66
C MET A 374 4.91 15.65 -7.80
N MET A 375 4.83 16.06 -6.54
CA MET A 375 3.82 15.58 -5.58
C MET A 375 2.36 15.80 -6.02
N PRO A 376 1.97 16.96 -6.59
CA PRO A 376 0.60 17.13 -7.12
C PRO A 376 0.26 16.15 -8.24
N MET A 377 1.22 15.88 -9.13
CA MET A 377 1.07 14.93 -10.24
C MET A 377 0.94 13.51 -9.70
N LYS A 378 1.82 13.12 -8.78
CA LYS A 378 1.77 11.81 -8.09
C LYS A 378 0.42 11.59 -7.40
N SER A 379 -0.09 12.59 -6.68
CA SER A 379 -1.39 12.50 -6.01
C SER A 379 -2.55 12.30 -6.99
N PHE A 380 -2.50 12.99 -8.15
CA PHE A 380 -3.46 12.77 -9.22
C PHE A 380 -3.35 11.34 -9.79
N ASP A 381 -2.15 10.86 -10.07
CA ASP A 381 -1.91 9.54 -10.67
C ASP A 381 -2.40 8.42 -9.77
N VAL A 382 -2.06 8.48 -8.48
CA VAL A 382 -2.54 7.51 -7.48
C VAL A 382 -4.06 7.50 -7.44
N SER A 383 -4.72 8.66 -7.37
CA SER A 383 -6.19 8.71 -7.35
C SER A 383 -6.84 8.35 -8.68
N ASN A 384 -6.20 8.60 -9.82
CA ASN A 384 -6.72 8.25 -11.13
C ASN A 384 -6.64 6.75 -11.39
N ILE A 385 -5.47 6.15 -11.16
CA ILE A 385 -5.23 4.73 -11.38
C ILE A 385 -5.99 3.91 -10.33
N THR A 386 -5.69 4.10 -9.05
CA THR A 386 -6.23 3.25 -7.98
C THR A 386 -7.63 3.66 -7.54
N GLY A 387 -7.94 4.95 -7.61
CA GLY A 387 -9.24 5.49 -7.19
C GLY A 387 -10.32 5.42 -8.27
N VAL A 388 -10.02 5.85 -9.50
CA VAL A 388 -11.05 6.00 -10.55
C VAL A 388 -11.06 4.82 -11.51
N LEU A 389 -9.94 4.54 -12.19
CA LEU A 389 -9.85 3.53 -13.24
C LEU A 389 -10.08 2.12 -12.71
N ARG A 390 -9.41 1.75 -11.61
CA ARG A 390 -9.64 0.45 -10.95
C ARG A 390 -11.10 0.32 -10.53
N ALA A 391 -11.67 1.32 -9.83
CA ALA A 391 -13.06 1.28 -9.34
C ALA A 391 -14.11 1.23 -10.46
N GLY A 392 -13.81 1.79 -11.63
CA GLY A 392 -14.63 1.68 -12.83
C GLY A 392 -14.52 0.34 -13.57
N GLY A 393 -13.68 -0.59 -13.10
CA GLY A 393 -13.51 -1.89 -13.73
C GLY A 393 -12.47 -1.93 -14.85
N ASP A 394 -11.75 -0.82 -15.09
CA ASP A 394 -10.72 -0.71 -16.13
C ASP A 394 -9.32 -0.99 -15.57
N ALA A 395 -9.20 -2.11 -14.85
CA ALA A 395 -7.97 -2.53 -14.19
C ALA A 395 -6.82 -2.78 -15.18
N ARG A 396 -7.11 -3.16 -16.42
CA ARG A 396 -6.11 -3.37 -17.47
C ARG A 396 -5.50 -2.06 -17.95
N ALA A 397 -6.30 -1.04 -18.24
CA ALA A 397 -5.76 0.27 -18.60
C ALA A 397 -5.01 0.88 -17.43
N ALA A 398 -5.51 0.71 -16.20
CA ALA A 398 -4.80 1.09 -14.98
C ALA A 398 -3.41 0.44 -14.89
N ALA A 399 -3.31 -0.88 -15.16
CA ALA A 399 -2.03 -1.60 -15.20
C ALA A 399 -1.09 -1.06 -16.30
N ILE A 400 -1.59 -0.86 -17.51
CA ILE A 400 -0.80 -0.35 -18.65
C ILE A 400 -0.25 1.05 -18.35
N LEU A 401 -1.10 1.94 -17.83
CA LEU A 401 -0.71 3.32 -17.50
C LEU A 401 0.32 3.39 -16.39
N ASP A 402 0.32 2.43 -15.46
CA ASP A 402 1.28 2.39 -14.36
C ASP A 402 2.62 1.78 -14.79
N LEU A 403 2.57 0.68 -15.55
CA LEU A 403 3.74 -0.11 -15.90
C LEU A 403 4.55 0.44 -17.06
N ILE A 404 3.90 1.00 -18.10
CA ILE A 404 4.61 1.50 -19.28
C ILE A 404 5.56 2.65 -18.92
N PRO A 405 5.13 3.71 -18.20
CA PRO A 405 6.03 4.79 -17.82
C PRO A 405 7.16 4.34 -16.90
N LEU A 406 6.89 3.38 -16.01
CA LEU A 406 7.91 2.84 -15.12
C LEU A 406 9.00 2.09 -15.91
N TRP A 407 8.61 1.11 -16.73
CA TRP A 407 9.54 0.20 -17.39
C TRP A 407 10.14 0.74 -18.69
N LEU A 408 9.41 1.57 -19.44
CA LEU A 408 9.91 2.10 -20.72
C LEU A 408 10.53 3.50 -20.61
N VAL A 409 10.22 4.25 -19.54
CA VAL A 409 10.76 5.60 -19.36
C VAL A 409 11.64 5.68 -18.13
N ALA A 410 11.10 5.49 -16.93
CA ALA A 410 11.83 5.80 -15.71
C ALA A 410 13.02 4.87 -15.46
N VAL A 411 12.86 3.56 -15.61
CA VAL A 411 13.95 2.59 -15.43
C VAL A 411 15.06 2.79 -16.48
N PRO A 412 14.80 2.82 -17.80
CA PRO A 412 15.83 3.04 -18.80
C PRO A 412 16.49 4.41 -18.70
N LEU A 413 15.73 5.47 -18.40
CA LEU A 413 16.27 6.82 -18.27
C LEU A 413 17.18 6.94 -17.04
N THR A 414 16.82 6.30 -15.92
CA THR A 414 17.67 6.25 -14.73
C THR A 414 18.94 5.44 -14.99
N ALA A 415 18.86 4.30 -15.71
CA ALA A 415 20.03 3.53 -16.11
C ALA A 415 20.95 4.34 -17.05
N LEU A 416 20.38 5.04 -18.04
CA LEU A 416 21.14 5.85 -18.99
C LEU A 416 21.84 7.03 -18.30
N THR A 417 21.11 7.78 -17.48
CA THR A 417 21.65 8.97 -16.78
C THR A 417 22.62 8.58 -15.68
N GLY A 418 22.35 7.49 -14.95
CA GLY A 418 23.14 7.06 -13.80
C GLY A 418 24.38 6.22 -14.14
N LEU A 419 24.29 5.30 -15.12
CA LEU A 419 25.38 4.34 -15.40
C LEU A 419 26.21 4.70 -16.63
N VAL A 420 25.59 5.31 -17.65
CA VAL A 420 26.28 5.59 -18.93
C VAL A 420 26.77 7.03 -18.96
N LEU A 421 25.86 7.98 -18.81
CA LEU A 421 26.13 9.40 -19.00
C LEU A 421 26.85 10.04 -17.80
N HIS A 422 26.85 9.38 -16.63
CA HIS A 422 27.36 9.95 -15.38
C HIS A 422 26.83 11.38 -15.16
N ALA A 423 25.53 11.55 -15.43
CA ALA A 423 24.86 12.83 -15.48
C ALA A 423 24.83 13.49 -14.09
N PRO A 424 24.65 14.83 -14.02
CA PRO A 424 24.53 15.50 -12.73
C PRO A 424 23.36 14.96 -11.90
N ILE A 425 23.52 14.99 -10.58
CA ILE A 425 22.61 14.37 -9.60
C ILE A 425 21.15 14.78 -9.82
N TRP A 426 20.88 16.05 -10.11
CA TRP A 426 19.53 16.55 -10.35
C TRP A 426 18.84 15.89 -11.56
N LEU A 427 19.59 15.54 -12.61
CA LEU A 427 19.05 14.87 -13.80
C LEU A 427 18.74 13.40 -13.51
N VAL A 428 19.57 12.75 -12.70
CA VAL A 428 19.32 11.39 -12.22
C VAL A 428 18.06 11.39 -11.33
N CYS A 429 17.93 12.36 -10.42
CA CYS A 429 16.75 12.51 -9.57
C CYS A 429 15.47 12.74 -10.39
N LEU A 430 15.54 13.61 -11.42
CA LEU A 430 14.42 13.83 -12.33
C LEU A 430 14.05 12.55 -13.11
N SER A 431 15.05 11.75 -13.48
CA SER A 431 14.85 10.48 -14.18
C SER A 431 14.13 9.44 -13.32
N ILE A 432 14.44 9.38 -12.02
CA ILE A 432 13.76 8.51 -11.05
C ILE A 432 12.26 8.85 -10.98
N TYR A 433 11.92 10.14 -10.95
CA TYR A 433 10.52 10.59 -10.84
C TYR A 433 9.81 10.78 -12.20
N SER A 434 10.51 10.57 -13.32
CA SER A 434 10.01 10.80 -14.68
C SER A 434 8.74 10.01 -15.02
N GLU A 435 8.49 8.89 -14.34
CA GLU A 435 7.25 8.13 -14.52
C GLU A 435 6.00 8.98 -14.25
N ASN A 436 6.01 9.87 -13.25
CA ASN A 436 4.86 10.72 -12.90
C ASN A 436 4.58 11.77 -13.99
N ILE A 437 5.63 12.24 -14.68
CA ILE A 437 5.52 13.19 -15.79
C ILE A 437 4.80 12.54 -16.98
N CYS A 438 5.08 11.27 -17.24
CA CYS A 438 4.46 10.51 -18.32
C CYS A 438 3.08 9.96 -17.95
N LYS A 439 2.87 9.57 -16.68
CA LYS A 439 1.61 8.99 -16.18
C LYS A 439 0.45 9.99 -16.22
N MET A 440 0.65 11.22 -15.74
CA MET A 440 -0.44 12.19 -15.62
C MET A 440 -1.13 12.52 -16.96
N PRO A 441 -0.43 12.87 -18.05
CA PRO A 441 -1.07 13.14 -19.34
C PRO A 441 -1.80 11.91 -19.89
N ALA A 442 -1.16 10.74 -19.89
CA ALA A 442 -1.75 9.50 -20.39
C ALA A 442 -3.00 9.10 -19.57
N GLY A 443 -2.91 9.24 -18.25
CA GLY A 443 -4.01 9.03 -17.32
C GLY A 443 -5.17 9.99 -17.56
N PHE A 444 -4.88 11.27 -17.84
CA PHE A 444 -5.88 12.27 -18.16
C PHE A 444 -6.61 11.98 -19.48
N PHE A 445 -5.89 11.57 -20.53
CA PHE A 445 -6.50 11.16 -21.79
C PHE A 445 -7.39 9.93 -21.64
N ARG A 446 -6.94 8.91 -20.88
CA ARG A 446 -7.77 7.72 -20.60
C ARG A 446 -9.01 8.10 -19.79
N PHE A 447 -8.86 8.96 -18.79
CA PHE A 447 -9.97 9.47 -17.99
C PHE A 447 -11.01 10.20 -18.86
N LYS A 448 -10.57 11.10 -19.75
CA LYS A 448 -11.44 11.84 -20.68
C LYS A 448 -12.19 10.93 -21.66
N SER A 449 -11.64 9.76 -21.97
CA SER A 449 -12.26 8.81 -22.91
C SER A 449 -13.55 8.16 -22.39
N ARG A 450 -13.84 8.24 -21.09
CA ARG A 450 -15.00 7.64 -20.38
C ARG A 450 -15.16 6.11 -20.48
N LYS A 451 -14.35 5.43 -21.30
CA LYS A 451 -14.28 3.96 -21.47
C LYS A 451 -13.97 3.20 -20.17
N TRP A 452 -13.60 3.91 -19.11
CA TRP A 452 -13.31 3.35 -17.81
C TRP A 452 -14.56 3.11 -16.95
N ILE A 453 -15.73 3.65 -17.33
CA ILE A 453 -16.98 3.49 -16.57
C ILE A 453 -17.65 2.19 -16.99
N ASN A 454 -17.34 1.08 -16.31
CA ASN A 454 -17.91 -0.23 -16.59
C ASN A 454 -18.62 -0.81 -15.35
N ASP A 455 -19.82 -1.36 -15.56
CA ASP A 455 -20.49 -2.20 -14.56
C ASP A 455 -19.87 -3.60 -14.60
N VAL A 456 -19.18 -3.98 -13.51
CA VAL A 456 -18.45 -5.26 -13.39
C VAL A 456 -19.25 -6.34 -12.68
N THR A 457 -20.48 -6.04 -12.28
CA THR A 457 -21.32 -6.98 -11.54
C THR A 457 -21.99 -7.99 -12.47
N ILE A 458 -22.15 -9.22 -12.00
CA ILE A 458 -22.77 -10.31 -12.75
C ILE A 458 -24.29 -10.06 -12.83
N ARG A 459 -24.91 -10.33 -13.98
CA ARG A 459 -26.36 -10.17 -14.17
C ARG A 459 -27.13 -11.22 -13.35
N GLU A 460 -28.24 -10.80 -12.74
CA GLU A 460 -29.16 -11.71 -12.03
C GLU A 460 -29.63 -12.82 -13.00
N GLY A 461 -29.18 -14.05 -12.76
CA GLY A 461 -29.46 -15.23 -13.60
C GLY A 461 -28.24 -16.09 -13.97
N GLU A 462 -27.02 -15.54 -13.90
CA GLU A 462 -25.76 -16.27 -14.18
C GLU A 462 -24.96 -16.64 -12.91
N ALA A 463 -25.48 -16.30 -11.74
CA ALA A 463 -24.78 -16.30 -10.46
C ALA A 463 -24.92 -17.60 -9.65
#